data_AF-A0A9E2AXM7-F1
#
_entry.id   AF-A0A9E2AXM7-F1
#
_cell.length_a   1.000
_cell.length_b   1.000
_cell.length_c   1.000
_cell.angle_alpha   90.00
_cell.angle_beta   90.00
_cell.angle_gamma   90.00
#
_symmetry.space_group_name_H-M   'P 1'
#
loop_
_entity.id
_entity.type
_entity.pdbx_description
1 polymer ?
#
loop_
_entity_poly.entity_id
_entity_poly.type
_entity_poly.pdbx_seq_one_letter_code
_entity_poly.pdbx_strand_id
1 'polypeptide(L)'
;MQINDKSGVKEYHAALERYETMNYNRVGKSGVLLPAISLGLWHNFGFVDSAQNAREILRCAFDLGITHFDLANNYGPPYGSAE
;
A
#
# COMPACT_ATOMS: atom_id res chain seq x y z
N MET A 1 9.74 -16.27 10.10
CA MET A 1 8.28 -16.40 10.18
C MET A 1 7.83 -17.09 8.89
N GLN A 2 7.31 -18.33 8.95
CA GLN A 2 6.77 -18.96 7.74
C GLN A 2 5.40 -18.37 7.47
N ILE A 3 5.30 -17.51 6.45
CA ILE A 3 4.02 -17.02 5.98
C ILE A 3 3.44 -18.14 5.12
N ASN A 4 2.57 -18.96 5.73
CA ASN A 4 1.92 -20.09 5.07
C ASN A 4 0.78 -19.57 4.19
N ASP A 5 1.12 -18.70 3.24
CA ASP A 5 0.16 -18.07 2.33
C ASP A 5 -0.25 -19.06 1.25
N LYS A 6 -1.31 -19.82 1.55
CA LYS A 6 -1.98 -20.75 0.63
C LYS A 6 -3.00 -20.04 -0.27
N SER A 7 -3.07 -18.70 -0.24
CA SER A 7 -3.98 -17.99 -1.12
C SER A 7 -3.54 -18.23 -2.57
N GLY A 8 -4.50 -18.55 -3.45
CA GLY A 8 -4.26 -18.69 -4.88
C GLY A 8 -3.96 -17.33 -5.51
N VAL A 9 -2.86 -16.70 -5.10
CA VAL A 9 -2.46 -15.36 -5.53
C VAL A 9 -2.32 -15.38 -7.04
N LYS A 10 -3.31 -14.81 -7.72
CA LYS A 10 -3.23 -14.54 -9.14
C LYS A 10 -2.23 -13.42 -9.38
N GLU A 11 -1.53 -13.52 -10.50
CA GLU A 11 -0.69 -12.46 -11.02
C GLU A 11 -1.48 -11.15 -11.06
N TYR A 12 -0.86 -10.08 -10.58
CA TYR A 12 -1.45 -8.75 -10.56
C TYR A 12 -0.86 -7.91 -11.67
N HIS A 13 -1.72 -7.42 -12.54
CA HIS A 13 -1.39 -6.40 -13.52
C HIS A 13 -2.02 -5.09 -13.06
N ALA A 14 -1.20 -4.08 -12.83
CA ALA A 14 -1.69 -2.77 -12.44
C ALA A 14 -2.48 -2.12 -13.59
N ALA A 15 -3.53 -1.37 -13.23
CA ALA A 15 -4.33 -0.60 -14.17
C ALA A 15 -3.43 0.29 -15.04
N LEU A 16 -3.60 0.23 -16.36
CA LEU A 16 -2.76 0.96 -17.32
C LEU A 16 -2.94 2.48 -17.18
N GLU A 17 -4.15 2.87 -16.81
CA GLU A 17 -4.67 4.21 -16.64
C GLU A 17 -4.39 4.83 -15.25
N ARG A 18 -3.69 4.13 -14.35
CA ARG A 18 -3.48 4.56 -12.94
C ARG A 18 -2.84 5.93 -12.76
N TYR A 19 -2.17 6.45 -13.78
CA TYR A 19 -1.52 7.76 -13.75
C TYR A 19 -2.37 8.88 -14.37
N GLU A 20 -3.53 8.56 -14.96
CA GLU A 20 -4.34 9.53 -15.73
C GLU A 20 -5.13 10.47 -14.83
N THR A 21 -5.57 10.01 -13.65
CA THR A 21 -6.50 10.75 -12.78
C THR A 21 -5.88 11.26 -11.48
N MET A 22 -4.84 10.60 -10.96
CA MET A 22 -4.19 11.02 -9.73
C MET A 22 -3.40 12.31 -9.93
N ASN A 23 -3.64 13.30 -9.08
CA ASN A 23 -2.84 14.52 -9.03
C ASN A 23 -1.54 14.27 -8.23
N TYR A 24 -0.40 14.63 -8.81
CA TYR A 24 0.90 14.50 -8.14
C TYR A 24 1.47 15.87 -7.75
N ASN A 25 1.62 16.09 -6.45
CA ASN A 25 2.03 17.37 -5.86
C ASN A 25 3.51 17.35 -5.49
N ARG A 26 4.23 18.43 -5.82
CA ARG A 26 5.65 18.57 -5.45
C ARG A 26 5.83 18.76 -3.95
N VAL A 27 6.74 17.98 -3.36
CA VAL A 27 7.10 18.12 -1.94
C VAL A 27 8.12 19.23 -1.77
N GLY A 28 7.65 20.43 -1.44
CA GLY A 28 8.51 21.60 -1.22
C GLY A 28 9.41 21.91 -2.42
N LYS A 29 10.69 22.22 -2.16
CA LYS A 29 11.71 22.49 -3.20
C LYS A 29 12.51 21.22 -3.56
N SER A 30 11.81 20.10 -3.79
CA SER A 30 12.43 18.84 -4.18
C SER A 30 11.98 18.36 -5.57
N GLY A 31 12.64 17.33 -6.08
CA GLY A 31 12.22 16.60 -7.28
C GLY A 31 11.08 15.61 -7.04
N VAL A 32 10.71 15.36 -5.77
CA VAL A 32 9.72 14.34 -5.38
C VAL A 32 8.31 14.88 -5.61
N LEU A 33 7.49 14.08 -6.27
CA LEU A 33 6.04 14.28 -6.37
C LEU A 33 5.32 13.20 -5.57
N LEU A 34 4.44 13.59 -4.66
CA LEU A 34 3.56 12.66 -3.93
C LEU A 34 2.15 12.70 -4.52
N PRO A 35 1.41 11.58 -4.49
CA PRO A 35 0.02 11.59 -4.88
C PRO A 35 -0.77 12.49 -3.91
N ALA A 36 -1.81 13.16 -4.41
CA ALA A 36 -2.68 14.00 -3.59
C ALA A 36 -3.36 13.23 -2.45
N ILE A 37 -3.47 11.91 -2.59
CA ILE A 37 -3.90 10.97 -1.55
C ILE A 37 -2.81 9.91 -1.40
N SER A 38 -2.34 9.69 -0.16
CA SER A 38 -1.39 8.62 0.21
C SER A 38 -2.05 7.62 1.13
N LEU A 39 -1.56 6.38 1.19
CA LEU A 39 -2.12 5.32 2.04
C LEU A 39 -1.18 5.00 3.21
N GLY A 40 -1.64 5.18 4.44
CA GLY A 40 -0.91 4.77 5.65
C GLY A 40 -1.30 3.36 6.11
N LEU A 41 -0.32 2.59 6.57
CA LEU A 41 -0.48 1.19 6.99
C LEU A 41 -0.58 1.02 8.52
N TRP A 42 -0.97 2.07 9.24
CA TRP A 42 -1.05 2.05 10.71
C TRP A 42 -2.02 0.97 11.25
N HIS A 43 -3.15 0.76 10.56
CA HIS A 43 -4.17 -0.21 10.93
C HIS A 43 -4.58 -1.07 9.72
N ASN A 44 -5.00 -2.32 9.99
CA ASN A 44 -5.49 -3.30 9.01
C ASN A 44 -4.39 -4.04 8.20
N PHE A 45 -3.13 -3.88 8.59
CA PHE A 45 -1.98 -4.48 7.91
C PHE A 45 -1.09 -5.30 8.86
N GLY A 46 -1.50 -5.52 10.11
CA GLY A 46 -0.74 -6.31 11.07
C GLY A 46 -0.91 -7.82 10.90
N PHE A 47 -0.16 -8.61 11.68
CA PHE A 47 -0.24 -10.08 11.68
C PHE A 47 -1.64 -10.61 12.01
N VAL A 48 -2.39 -9.87 12.83
CA VAL A 48 -3.75 -10.23 13.25
C VAL A 48 -4.79 -9.95 12.16
N ASP A 49 -4.42 -9.19 11.12
CA ASP A 49 -5.31 -8.75 10.05
C ASP A 49 -5.28 -9.72 8.86
N SER A 50 -6.27 -9.58 7.97
CA SER A 50 -6.35 -10.41 6.76
C SER A 50 -5.32 -9.99 5.72
N ALA A 51 -4.34 -10.85 5.45
CA ALA A 51 -3.35 -10.65 4.39
C ALA A 51 -4.00 -10.54 2.99
N GLN A 52 -5.13 -11.21 2.76
CA GLN A 52 -5.89 -11.07 1.51
C GLN A 52 -6.47 -9.65 1.39
N ASN A 53 -7.11 -9.15 2.44
CA ASN A 53 -7.68 -7.80 2.46
C ASN A 53 -6.59 -6.72 2.30
N ALA A 54 -5.47 -6.87 3.02
CA ALA A 54 -4.31 -5.99 2.87
C ALA A 54 -3.83 -5.93 1.41
N ARG A 55 -3.74 -7.08 0.74
CA ARG A 55 -3.36 -7.17 -0.67
C ARG A 55 -4.36 -6.49 -1.60
N GLU A 56 -5.66 -6.67 -1.37
CA GLU A 56 -6.73 -6.04 -2.14
C GLU A 56 -6.71 -4.51 -1.98
N ILE A 57 -6.51 -4.01 -0.76
CA ILE A 57 -6.39 -2.58 -0.48
C ILE A 57 -5.16 -1.98 -1.20
N LEU A 58 -3.99 -2.62 -1.10
CA LEU A 58 -2.76 -2.12 -1.73
C LEU A 58 -2.87 -2.07 -3.26
N ARG A 59 -3.46 -3.11 -3.86
CA ARG A 59 -3.69 -3.17 -5.32
C ARG A 59 -4.69 -2.10 -5.77
N CYS A 60 -5.81 -1.95 -5.07
CA CYS A 60 -6.79 -0.90 -5.34
C CYS A 60 -6.17 0.50 -5.25
N ALA A 61 -5.40 0.77 -4.19
CA ALA A 61 -4.70 2.04 -4.02
C ALA A 61 -3.75 2.33 -5.19
N PHE A 62 -2.96 1.34 -5.62
CA PHE A 62 -2.03 1.53 -6.73
C PHE A 62 -2.74 1.67 -8.09
N ASP A 63 -3.83 0.93 -8.32
CA ASP A 63 -4.66 1.07 -9.53
C ASP A 63 -5.30 2.47 -9.63
N LEU A 64 -5.54 3.12 -8.48
CA LEU A 64 -6.01 4.51 -8.40
C LEU A 64 -4.88 5.56 -8.41
N GLY A 65 -3.63 5.14 -8.62
CA GLY A 65 -2.49 6.04 -8.73
C GLY A 65 -1.86 6.46 -7.40
N ILE A 66 -2.24 5.84 -6.27
CA ILE A 66 -1.50 6.06 -5.02
C ILE A 66 -0.12 5.41 -5.14
N THR A 67 0.92 6.23 -5.18
CA THR A 67 2.32 5.79 -5.27
C THR A 67 3.09 5.94 -3.95
N HIS A 68 2.42 6.36 -2.88
CA HIS A 68 3.01 6.50 -1.55
C HIS A 68 2.26 5.66 -0.53
N PHE A 69 2.99 4.70 0.03
CA PHE A 69 2.60 3.90 1.19
C PHE A 69 3.43 4.34 2.40
N ASP A 70 2.77 4.72 3.49
CA ASP A 70 3.40 5.19 4.73
C ASP A 70 3.40 4.08 5.79
N LEU A 71 4.56 3.86 6.41
CA LEU A 71 4.80 2.85 7.44
C LEU A 71 5.57 3.44 8.62
N ALA A 72 5.56 2.75 9.75
CA ALA A 72 6.47 2.97 10.87
C ALA A 72 6.81 1.66 11.58
N ASN A 73 7.92 1.66 12.30
CA ASN A 73 8.49 0.50 13.01
C ASN A 73 7.54 -0.22 13.99
N ASN A 74 6.51 0.47 14.49
CA ASN A 74 5.55 -0.07 15.43
C ASN A 74 4.15 -0.29 14.84
N TYR A 75 3.96 -0.10 13.53
CA TYR A 75 2.70 -0.44 12.87
C TYR A 75 2.47 -1.96 12.94
N GLY A 76 1.20 -2.35 13.10
CA GLY A 76 0.80 -3.69 13.53
C GLY A 76 -0.56 -3.67 14.25
N PRO A 77 -0.94 -4.68 15.05
CA PRO A 77 -0.06 -5.50 15.90
C PRO A 77 0.30 -6.91 15.36
N PRO A 78 1.41 -7.52 15.85
CA PRO A 78 2.41 -6.95 16.76
C PRO A 78 3.27 -5.89 16.06
N TYR A 79 4.07 -5.14 16.82
CA TYR A 79 4.97 -4.13 16.26
C TYR A 79 5.86 -4.72 15.14
N GLY A 80 5.96 -3.99 14.04
CA GLY A 80 6.72 -4.39 12.86
C GLY A 80 6.04 -5.43 11.98
N SER A 81 4.81 -5.86 12.30
CA SER A 81 4.10 -6.84 11.46
C SER A 81 3.45 -6.25 10.22
N ALA A 82 3.31 -4.93 10.15
CA ALA A 82 2.85 -4.23 8.95
C ALA A 82 4.00 -3.92 7.96
N GLU A 83 5.26 -3.95 8.42
CA GLU A 83 6.47 -3.80 7.59
C GLU A 83 6.81 -5.10 6.85
#